data_AF-A0AA95MB25-F1
#
_entry.id   AF-A0AA95MB25-F1
#
_cell.length_a   1.000
_cell.length_b   1.000
_cell.length_c   1.000
_cell.angle_alpha   90.00
_cell.angle_beta   90.00
_cell.angle_gamma   90.00
#
_symmetry.space_group_name_H-M   'P 1'
#
loop_
_entity.id
_entity.type
_entity.pdbx_description
1 polymer ?
#
loop_
_entity_poly.entity_id
_entity_poly.type
_entity_poly.pdbx_seq_one_letter_code
_entity_poly.pdbx_strand_id
1 'polypeptide(L)' 'MKKDITHRIAYYTRKIAERGSHHPAKKLPAKYTFRQERLMAYKKRMFELIENKHPALFKKYMG' A
#
# COMPACT_ATOMS: atom_id res chain seq x y z
N MET A 1 1.02 8.13 19.82
CA MET A 1 0.98 8.76 18.48
C MET A 1 0.08 7.93 17.56
N LYS A 2 -1.10 8.43 17.18
CA LYS A 2 -1.99 7.72 16.24
C LYS A 2 -1.29 7.64 14.87
N LYS A 3 -1.08 6.43 14.34
CA LYS A 3 -0.44 6.27 13.01
C LYS A 3 -1.41 6.74 11.93
N ASP A 4 -1.19 7.96 11.45
CA ASP A 4 -1.93 8.57 10.34
C ASP A 4 -1.79 7.76 9.03
N ILE A 5 -2.73 7.95 8.10
CA ILE A 5 -2.78 7.26 6.81
C ILE A 5 -1.46 7.40 6.03
N THR A 6 -0.84 8.57 6.09
CA THR A 6 0.46 8.86 5.44
C THR A 6 1.58 7.95 5.98
N HIS A 7 1.62 7.72 7.30
CA HIS A 7 2.60 6.82 7.92
C HIS A 7 2.40 5.37 7.44
N ARG A 8 1.16 4.96 7.23
CA ARG A 8 0.84 3.61 6.76
C ARG A 8 1.17 3.40 5.29
N ILE A 9 1.00 4.43 4.46
CA ILE A 9 1.45 4.46 3.06
C ILE A 9 2.96 4.29 2.99
N ALA A 10 3.71 5.14 3.70
CA ALA A 10 5.18 5.07 3.75
C ALA A 10 5.68 3.68 4.18
N TYR A 11 5.03 3.08 5.18
CA TYR A 11 5.36 1.73 5.64
C TYR A 11 5.23 0.67 4.53
N TYR A 12 4.12 0.65 3.78
CA TYR A 12 3.93 -0.35 2.74
C TYR A 12 4.81 -0.10 1.51
N THR A 13 5.02 1.15 1.11
CA THR A 13 5.94 1.50 0.02
C THR A 13 7.33 0.94 0.29
N ARG A 14 7.86 1.15 1.51
CA ARG A 14 9.14 0.56 1.94
C ARG A 14 9.14 -0.97 1.83
N LYS A 15 8.07 -1.64 2.27
CA LYS A 15 7.98 -3.11 2.22
C LYS A 15 7.89 -3.69 0.81
N ILE A 16 7.36 -2.93 -0.14
CA ILE A 16 7.34 -3.30 -1.57
C ILE A 16 8.75 -3.14 -2.15
N ALA A 17 9.42 -2.03 -1.88
CA ALA A 17 10.79 -1.79 -2.34
C ALA A 17 11.78 -2.84 -1.80
N GLU A 18 11.71 -3.17 -0.51
CA GLU A 18 12.50 -4.25 0.11
C GLU A 18 12.27 -5.63 -0.57
N ARG A 19 11.14 -5.83 -1.26
CA ARG A 19 10.88 -7.06 -2.02
C ARG A 19 11.42 -7.01 -3.44
N GLY A 20 11.45 -5.84 -4.07
CA GLY A 20 12.07 -5.67 -5.38
C GLY A 20 13.56 -6.04 -5.37
N SER A 21 14.23 -5.85 -4.23
CA SER A 21 15.63 -6.27 -4.03
C SER A 21 15.83 -7.77 -3.81
N HIS A 22 14.77 -8.57 -3.65
CA HIS A 22 14.88 -10.02 -3.52
C HIS A 22 14.74 -10.71 -4.88
N HIS A 23 15.71 -11.57 -5.22
CA HIS A 23 15.72 -12.32 -6.48
C HIS A 23 14.46 -13.21 -6.61
N PRO A 24 13.73 -13.18 -7.76
CA PRO A 24 12.42 -13.81 -7.90
C PRO A 24 12.42 -15.34 -7.75
N ALA A 25 13.52 -16.00 -8.15
CA ALA A 25 13.66 -17.46 -8.03
C ALA A 25 14.00 -17.94 -6.59
N LYS A 26 14.37 -17.03 -5.68
CA LYS A 26 14.70 -17.41 -4.31
C LYS A 26 13.46 -17.37 -3.44
N LYS A 27 13.27 -18.42 -2.62
CA LYS A 27 12.17 -18.48 -1.66
C LYS A 27 12.22 -17.26 -0.75
N LEU A 28 11.10 -16.54 -0.68
CA LEU A 28 11.04 -15.30 0.08
C LEU A 28 10.98 -15.59 1.58
N PRO A 29 11.61 -14.73 2.41
CA PRO A 29 11.50 -14.84 3.86
C PRO A 29 10.03 -14.81 4.33
N ALA A 30 9.72 -15.51 5.43
CA ALA A 30 8.35 -15.64 5.98
C ALA A 30 7.64 -14.29 6.24
N LYS A 31 8.40 -13.20 6.48
CA LYS A 31 7.87 -11.83 6.58
C LYS A 31 7.10 -11.36 5.33
N TYR A 32 7.22 -12.06 4.20
CA TYR A 32 6.59 -11.74 2.93
C TYR A 32 5.36 -12.59 2.60
N THR A 33 4.95 -13.51 3.46
CA THR A 33 3.75 -14.35 3.28
C THR A 33 2.50 -13.51 3.02
N PHE A 34 2.26 -12.47 3.83
CA PHE A 34 1.08 -11.59 3.71
C PHE A 34 1.27 -10.41 2.74
N ARG A 35 2.04 -10.58 1.66
CA ARG A 35 2.30 -9.48 0.71
C ARG A 35 1.02 -8.98 0.04
N GLN A 36 0.20 -9.89 -0.47
CA GLN A 36 -0.99 -9.51 -1.23
C GLN A 36 -1.96 -8.71 -0.36
N GLU A 37 -2.18 -9.16 0.87
CA GLU A 37 -2.97 -8.41 1.86
C GLU A 37 -2.41 -7.00 2.10
N ARG A 38 -1.07 -6.84 2.20
CA ARG A 38 -0.44 -5.52 2.34
C ARG A 38 -0.62 -4.65 1.09
N LEU A 39 -0.55 -5.22 -0.10
CA LEU A 39 -0.80 -4.49 -1.35
C LEU A 39 -2.25 -4.02 -1.45
N MET A 40 -3.21 -4.88 -1.10
CA MET A 40 -4.62 -4.52 -1.08
C MET A 40 -4.90 -3.44 -0.02
N ALA A 41 -4.31 -3.55 1.16
CA ALA A 41 -4.41 -2.54 2.21
C ALA A 41 -3.76 -1.20 1.80
N TYR A 42 -2.67 -1.22 1.06
CA TYR A 42 -2.05 -0.03 0.47
C TYR A 42 -2.99 0.62 -0.55
N LYS A 43 -3.50 -0.16 -1.51
CA LYS A 43 -4.45 0.31 -2.51
C LYS A 43 -5.66 0.96 -1.85
N LYS A 44 -6.30 0.29 -0.89
CA LYS A 44 -7.45 0.83 -0.14
C LYS A 44 -7.15 2.20 0.48
N ARG A 45 -6.02 2.33 1.20
CA ARG A 45 -5.64 3.61 1.82
C ARG A 45 -5.33 4.71 0.82
N MET A 46 -4.82 4.37 -0.36
CA MET A 46 -4.61 5.36 -1.41
C MET A 46 -5.95 5.87 -1.94
N PHE A 47 -6.93 4.99 -2.13
CA PHE A 47 -8.29 5.39 -2.52
C PHE A 47 -8.91 6.30 -1.44
N GLU A 48 -8.84 5.92 -0.17
CA GLU A 48 -9.33 6.75 0.96
C GLU A 48 -8.65 8.13 0.99
N LEU A 49 -7.35 8.22 0.72
CA LEU A 49 -6.63 9.50 0.66
C LEU A 49 -7.10 10.38 -0.51
N ILE A 50 -7.33 9.77 -1.68
CA ILE A 50 -7.80 10.48 -2.88
C ILE A 50 -9.23 10.96 -2.69
N GLU A 51 -10.11 10.12 -2.13
CA GLU A 51 -11.49 10.47 -1.80
C GLU A 51 -11.52 11.68 -0.84
N ASN A 52 -10.73 11.64 0.24
CA ASN A 52 -10.66 12.72 1.23
C ASN A 52 -10.09 14.03 0.65
N LYS A 53 -9.07 13.96 -0.22
CA LYS A 53 -8.41 15.17 -0.78
C LYS A 53 -9.13 15.73 -2.00
N HIS A 54 -9.74 14.88 -2.82
CA HIS A 54 -10.32 15.24 -4.11
C HIS A 54 -11.63 14.47 -4.37
N PRO A 55 -12.70 14.72 -3.59
CA PRO A 55 -13.93 13.94 -3.67
C PRO A 55 -14.61 14.02 -5.05
N ALA A 56 -14.53 15.17 -5.72
CA ALA A 56 -15.08 15.36 -7.06
C ALA A 56 -14.36 14.51 -8.14
N LEU A 57 -13.03 14.35 -8.03
CA LEU A 57 -12.26 13.49 -8.96
C LEU A 57 -12.49 12.01 -8.65
N PHE A 58 -12.59 11.66 -7.37
CA PHE A 58 -12.89 10.29 -6.96
C PHE A 58 -14.23 9.82 -7.54
N LYS A 59 -15.30 10.61 -7.38
CA LYS A 59 -16.63 10.29 -7.93
C LYS A 59 -16.66 10.18 -9.46
N LYS A 60 -15.83 10.95 -10.16
CA LYS A 60 -15.79 10.97 -11.64
C LYS A 60 -15.09 9.76 -12.25
N TYR A 61 -14.03 9.25 -11.61
CA TYR A 61 -13.15 8.24 -12.20
C TYR A 61 -13.15 6.88 -11.48
N MET A 62 -13.66 6.83 -10.25
CA MET A 62 -13.56 5.64 -9.38
C MET A 62 -14.90 5.23 -8.73
N GLY A 63 -15.96 6.03 -8.89
CA GLY A 63 -17.29 5.81 -8.32
C GLY A 63 -18.30 5.24 -9.30
#